data_AF-G3V5X9-F1
#
_entry.id   AF-G3V5X9-F1
#
_cell.length_a   1.000
_cell.length_b   1.000
_cell.length_c   1.000
_cell.angle_alpha   90.00
_cell.angle_beta   90.00
_cell.angle_gamma   90.00
#
_symmetry.space_group_name_H-M   'P 1'
#
loop_
_entity.id
_entity.type
_entity.pdbx_description
1 polymer ?
#
loop_
_entity_poly.entity_id
_entity_poly.type
_entity_poly.pdbx_seq_one_letter_code
_entity_poly.pdbx_strand_id
1 'polypeptide(L)'
;MMEGLDDGPDFLSEEDRGLKAINVDLQSDAALQVDISDALSERDKVKFTVHTKIPPAPPRPDFDASREKLQKLGEGEGSMTKEEFTKMKQELEAEYLAIFKKTVAMHEVFLCRVAAHPILRRDLNFHVFLEYNQDLSVRGKNKKEKLEDFFKNMVKSADGVIVSGVKDVDDFFEHERTFLLEYHNRVKDASAKSDRMTRSHKSAADDYNRIGSSLYALGTQDSTDIC
;
A
#
# COMPACT_ATOMS: atom_id res chain seq x y z
N MET A 1 -48.96 -61.99 3.72
CA MET A 1 -48.23 -60.71 3.73
C MET A 1 -46.79 -61.05 3.44
N MET A 2 -46.29 -60.74 2.24
CA MET A 2 -44.94 -61.06 1.81
C MET A 2 -44.38 -59.89 1.00
N GLU A 3 -43.13 -59.57 1.35
CA GLU A 3 -42.05 -58.88 0.61
C GLU A 3 -42.08 -57.38 0.34
N GLY A 4 -40.88 -56.81 0.56
CA GLY A 4 -40.43 -55.46 0.23
C GLY A 4 -39.02 -55.24 0.77
N LEU A 5 -38.01 -55.80 0.08
CA LEU A 5 -36.63 -55.29 0.09
C LEU A 5 -36.60 -53.99 -0.74
N ASP A 6 -35.91 -52.96 -0.26
CA ASP A 6 -35.16 -52.06 -1.14
C ASP A 6 -33.98 -51.45 -0.37
N ASP A 7 -32.78 -51.79 -0.85
CA ASP A 7 -31.48 -51.29 -0.42
C ASP A 7 -31.26 -49.90 -1.02
N GLY A 8 -31.35 -48.87 -0.18
CA GLY A 8 -30.92 -47.51 -0.55
C GLY A 8 -29.39 -47.40 -0.55
N PRO A 9 -28.78 -46.71 -1.53
CA PRO A 9 -27.33 -46.69 -1.66
C PRO A 9 -26.65 -45.85 -0.57
N ASP A 10 -25.74 -46.49 0.16
CA ASP A 10 -24.69 -45.87 0.97
C ASP A 10 -23.82 -44.97 0.08
N PHE A 11 -24.08 -43.66 0.09
CA PHE A 11 -23.30 -42.64 -0.60
C PHE A 11 -22.83 -41.57 0.38
N LEU A 12 -22.05 -41.97 1.39
CA LEU A 12 -21.21 -41.06 2.17
C LEU A 12 -19.87 -41.74 2.51
N SER A 13 -19.14 -42.18 1.49
CA SER A 13 -17.72 -42.49 1.61
C SER A 13 -16.89 -41.31 1.07
N GLU A 14 -16.14 -40.71 1.99
CA GLU A 14 -14.78 -40.22 1.78
C GLU A 14 -14.53 -39.21 0.65
N GLU A 15 -14.70 -37.91 0.96
CA GLU A 15 -13.90 -36.86 0.32
C GLU A 15 -13.67 -35.65 1.26
N ASP A 16 -13.24 -35.92 2.50
CA ASP A 16 -12.58 -34.92 3.35
C ASP A 16 -11.05 -35.05 3.23
N ARG A 17 -10.56 -34.98 1.99
CA ARG A 17 -9.13 -34.87 1.70
C ARG A 17 -8.86 -33.54 1.03
N GLY A 18 -8.42 -32.57 1.83
CA GLY A 18 -7.53 -31.53 1.32
C GLY A 18 -8.06 -30.11 1.35
N LEU A 19 -8.71 -29.68 2.43
CA LEU A 19 -8.59 -28.29 2.84
C LEU A 19 -7.60 -28.25 4.00
N LYS A 20 -6.31 -28.15 3.66
CA LYS A 20 -5.31 -27.69 4.64
C LYS A 20 -5.85 -26.37 5.18
N ALA A 21 -6.36 -26.40 6.41
CA ALA A 21 -6.58 -25.22 7.20
C ALA A 21 -5.29 -24.41 7.09
N ILE A 22 -5.38 -23.24 6.46
CA ILE A 22 -4.27 -22.31 6.41
C ILE A 22 -4.19 -21.80 7.85
N ASN A 23 -3.45 -22.52 8.69
CA ASN A 23 -3.04 -22.02 10.00
C ASN A 23 -2.11 -20.84 9.71
N VAL A 24 -2.69 -19.67 9.52
CA VAL A 24 -1.98 -18.41 9.58
C VAL A 24 -1.65 -18.26 11.06
N ASP A 25 -0.41 -18.59 11.40
CA ASP A 25 0.12 -18.39 12.72
C ASP A 25 -0.04 -16.91 13.10
N LEU A 26 -0.93 -16.65 14.06
CA LEU A 26 -1.18 -15.32 14.62
C LEU A 26 -0.16 -14.99 15.71
N GLN A 27 0.97 -15.71 15.77
CA GLN A 27 2.07 -15.43 16.69
C GLN A 27 2.68 -14.06 16.41
N SER A 28 2.15 -13.08 17.15
CA SER A 28 2.88 -11.96 17.74
C SER A 28 3.89 -11.26 16.83
N ASP A 29 3.46 -10.73 15.68
CA ASP A 29 4.27 -9.72 15.02
C ASP A 29 3.83 -8.33 15.49
N ALA A 30 4.76 -7.74 16.25
CA ALA A 30 4.62 -6.49 16.96
C ALA A 30 4.18 -5.34 16.06
N ALA A 31 3.56 -4.35 16.71
CA ALA A 31 3.31 -3.02 16.19
C ALA A 31 4.45 -2.53 15.27
N LEU A 32 4.10 -2.13 14.04
CA LEU A 32 4.99 -1.52 13.04
C LEU A 32 6.42 -2.09 13.02
N GLN A 33 6.62 -3.24 12.40
CA GLN A 33 7.97 -3.80 12.26
C GLN A 33 8.73 -3.04 11.17
N VAL A 34 9.80 -2.35 11.54
CA VAL A 34 10.71 -1.66 10.62
C VAL A 34 11.96 -2.50 10.47
N ASP A 35 12.31 -2.85 9.22
CA ASP A 35 13.52 -3.62 8.88
C ASP A 35 14.31 -2.92 7.78
N ILE A 36 15.63 -3.07 7.78
CA ILE A 36 16.48 -2.61 6.68
C ILE A 36 16.75 -3.81 5.78
N SER A 37 16.03 -3.86 4.66
CA SER A 37 16.08 -5.00 3.75
C SER A 37 17.31 -5.00 2.85
N ASP A 38 17.87 -3.82 2.59
CA ASP A 38 19.05 -3.66 1.74
C ASP A 38 19.83 -2.38 2.09
N ALA A 39 21.12 -2.37 1.78
CA ALA A 39 21.98 -1.19 1.91
C ALA A 39 23.02 -1.13 0.78
N LEU A 40 23.01 -0.03 0.01
CA LEU A 40 23.93 0.21 -1.09
C LEU A 40 24.90 1.34 -0.75
N SER A 41 26.20 1.12 -0.96
CA SER A 41 27.24 2.12 -0.78
C SER A 41 27.70 2.69 -2.12
N GLU A 42 27.57 4.00 -2.29
CA GLU A 42 28.04 4.77 -3.44
C GLU A 42 29.10 5.78 -2.98
N ARG A 43 30.38 5.35 -3.01
CA ARG A 43 31.62 6.11 -2.70
C ARG A 43 31.60 6.87 -1.37
N ASP A 44 30.80 7.93 -1.28
CA ASP A 44 30.72 8.85 -0.15
C ASP A 44 29.35 8.78 0.57
N LYS A 45 28.40 7.96 0.08
CA LYS A 45 27.02 7.87 0.59
C LYS A 45 26.55 6.42 0.72
N VAL A 46 25.81 6.14 1.78
CA VAL A 46 25.11 4.85 1.97
C VAL A 46 23.61 5.09 1.84
N LYS A 47 22.94 4.28 1.01
CA LYS A 47 21.50 4.25 0.83
C LYS A 47 20.95 3.00 1.52
N PHE A 48 20.01 3.17 2.44
CA PHE A 48 19.32 2.07 3.09
C PHE A 48 17.92 1.94 2.51
N THR A 49 17.49 0.71 2.21
CA THR A 49 16.11 0.39 1.88
C THR A 49 15.41 -0.05 3.15
N VAL A 50 14.49 0.78 3.64
CA VAL A 50 13.75 0.53 4.88
C VAL A 50 12.38 -0.04 4.52
N HIS A 51 12.10 -1.26 4.96
CA HIS A 51 10.79 -1.88 4.87
C HIS A 51 10.02 -1.61 6.16
N THR A 52 8.86 -0.97 6.02
CA THR A 52 7.91 -0.81 7.12
C THR A 52 6.78 -1.81 6.92
N LYS A 53 6.64 -2.78 7.82
CA LYS A 53 5.51 -3.71 7.84
C LYS A 53 4.29 -3.03 8.47
N ILE A 54 3.65 -2.18 7.69
CA ILE A 54 2.24 -1.81 7.89
C ILE A 54 1.41 -2.94 7.26
N PRO A 55 0.26 -3.36 7.84
CA PRO A 55 -0.64 -4.28 7.16
C PRO A 55 -0.93 -3.74 5.74
N PRO A 56 -0.53 -4.44 4.67
CA PRO A 56 -0.72 -3.93 3.33
C PRO A 56 -2.22 -3.76 3.08
N ALA A 57 -2.61 -2.65 2.45
CA ALA A 57 -3.98 -2.44 2.07
C ALA A 57 -4.45 -3.63 1.21
N PRO A 58 -5.63 -4.20 1.49
CA PRO A 58 -6.12 -5.31 0.69
C PRO A 58 -6.27 -4.84 -0.77
N PRO A 59 -5.89 -5.67 -1.75
CA PRO A 59 -6.02 -5.32 -3.15
C PRO A 59 -7.49 -5.12 -3.48
N ARG A 60 -7.75 -4.23 -4.44
CA ARG A 60 -9.10 -4.01 -4.93
C ARG A 60 -9.66 -5.33 -5.46
N PRO A 61 -10.89 -5.71 -5.08
CA PRO A 61 -11.52 -6.90 -5.65
C PRO A 61 -11.64 -6.75 -7.17
N ASP A 62 -11.14 -7.74 -7.92
CA ASP A 62 -11.30 -7.82 -9.37
C ASP A 62 -12.24 -8.98 -9.69
N PHE A 63 -13.40 -8.63 -10.25
CA PHE A 63 -14.43 -9.58 -10.67
C PHE A 63 -14.76 -9.44 -12.15
N ASP A 64 -14.01 -8.63 -12.89
CA ASP A 64 -14.38 -8.26 -14.27
C ASP A 64 -14.27 -9.47 -15.20
N ALA A 65 -13.23 -10.28 -15.04
CA ALA A 65 -13.06 -11.52 -15.80
C ALA A 65 -14.19 -12.53 -15.53
N SER A 66 -14.59 -12.73 -14.27
CA SER A 66 -15.68 -13.64 -13.91
C SER A 66 -17.03 -13.14 -14.44
N ARG A 67 -17.28 -11.83 -14.38
CA ARG A 67 -18.49 -11.20 -14.93
C ARG A 67 -18.55 -11.33 -16.45
N GLU A 68 -17.44 -11.09 -17.15
CA GLU A 68 -17.36 -11.22 -18.60
C GLU A 68 -17.62 -12.67 -19.04
N LYS A 69 -17.01 -13.65 -18.36
CA LYS A 69 -17.25 -15.08 -18.62
C LYS A 69 -18.72 -15.47 -18.42
N LEU A 70 -19.34 -15.02 -17.32
CA LEU A 70 -20.76 -15.27 -17.05
C LEU A 70 -21.68 -14.63 -18.10
N GLN A 71 -21.34 -13.42 -18.56
CA GLN A 71 -22.09 -12.75 -19.62
C GLN A 71 -21.99 -13.52 -20.94
N LYS A 72 -20.77 -13.90 -21.36
CA LYS A 72 -20.56 -14.69 -22.60
C LYS A 72 -21.26 -16.04 -22.55
N LEU A 73 -21.29 -16.68 -21.38
CA LEU A 73 -22.03 -17.92 -21.21
C LEU A 73 -23.52 -17.71 -21.47
N GLY A 74 -24.11 -16.63 -20.93
CA GLY A 74 -25.52 -16.28 -21.19
C GLY A 74 -25.82 -15.97 -22.65
N GLU A 75 -24.92 -15.29 -23.36
CA GLU A 75 -25.05 -15.04 -24.81
C GLU A 75 -24.99 -16.33 -25.64
N GLY A 76 -24.31 -17.37 -25.14
CA GLY A 76 -24.16 -18.68 -25.77
C GLY A 76 -25.21 -19.74 -25.37
N GLU A 77 -26.20 -19.40 -24.54
CA GLU A 77 -27.16 -20.36 -23.96
C GLU A 77 -27.88 -21.21 -25.03
N GLY A 78 -28.22 -20.62 -26.17
CA GLY A 78 -28.93 -21.32 -27.26
C GLY A 78 -28.05 -22.24 -28.13
N SER A 79 -26.73 -22.26 -27.92
CA SER A 79 -25.77 -23.00 -28.76
C SER A 79 -25.25 -24.30 -28.15
N MET A 80 -25.57 -24.54 -26.87
CA MET A 80 -25.12 -25.70 -26.10
C MET A 80 -26.31 -26.44 -25.47
N THR A 81 -26.08 -27.67 -25.01
CA THR A 81 -27.12 -28.42 -24.29
C THR A 81 -27.39 -27.82 -22.91
N LYS A 82 -28.57 -28.08 -22.34
CA LYS A 82 -28.94 -27.55 -21.01
C LYS A 82 -28.01 -28.09 -19.93
N GLU A 83 -27.60 -29.34 -20.05
CA GLU A 83 -26.67 -30.00 -19.14
C GLU A 83 -25.29 -29.33 -19.19
N GLU A 84 -24.76 -29.06 -20.39
CA GLU A 84 -23.49 -28.35 -20.56
C GLU A 84 -23.54 -26.92 -20.04
N PHE A 85 -24.62 -26.19 -20.31
CA PHE A 85 -24.82 -24.84 -19.80
C PHE A 85 -24.85 -24.81 -18.27
N THR A 86 -25.60 -25.73 -17.66
CA THR A 86 -25.73 -25.80 -16.21
C THR A 86 -24.38 -26.11 -15.56
N LYS A 87 -23.62 -27.05 -16.13
CA LYS A 87 -22.28 -27.40 -15.63
C LYS A 87 -21.32 -26.21 -15.73
N MET A 88 -21.25 -25.55 -16.89
CA MET A 88 -20.35 -24.42 -17.11
C MET A 88 -20.72 -23.22 -16.24
N LYS A 89 -22.02 -22.99 -16.03
CA LYS A 89 -22.51 -21.95 -15.12
C LYS A 89 -22.07 -22.22 -13.68
N GLN A 90 -22.23 -23.44 -13.20
CA GLN A 90 -21.80 -23.82 -11.85
C GLN A 90 -20.29 -23.67 -11.66
N GLU A 91 -19.49 -24.04 -12.67
CA GLU A 91 -18.03 -23.86 -12.64
C GLU A 91 -17.64 -22.37 -12.52
N LEU A 92 -18.28 -21.49 -13.31
CA LEU A 92 -18.04 -20.05 -13.24
C LEU A 92 -18.51 -19.41 -11.93
N GLU A 93 -19.66 -19.85 -11.40
CA GLU A 93 -20.16 -19.39 -10.09
C GLU A 93 -19.21 -19.83 -8.96
N ALA A 94 -18.66 -21.04 -9.04
CA ALA A 94 -17.66 -21.53 -8.09
C ALA A 94 -16.35 -20.73 -8.18
N GLU A 95 -15.88 -20.39 -9.39
CA GLU A 95 -14.71 -19.53 -9.62
C GLU A 95 -14.93 -18.13 -9.01
N TYR A 96 -16.09 -17.52 -9.28
CA TYR A 96 -16.48 -16.23 -8.70
C TYR A 96 -16.48 -16.28 -7.17
N LEU A 97 -17.09 -17.32 -6.59
CA LEU A 97 -17.20 -17.46 -5.14
C LEU A 97 -15.83 -17.70 -4.49
N ALA A 98 -14.92 -18.41 -5.16
CA ALA A 98 -13.55 -18.58 -4.69
C ALA A 98 -12.80 -17.24 -4.62
N ILE A 99 -12.91 -16.40 -5.66
CA ILE A 99 -12.32 -15.05 -5.68
C ILE A 99 -12.96 -14.16 -4.59
N PHE A 100 -14.27 -14.23 -4.44
CA PHE A 100 -15.00 -13.51 -3.39
C PHE A 100 -14.52 -13.89 -2.00
N LYS A 101 -14.48 -15.18 -1.68
CA LYS A 101 -14.01 -15.68 -0.37
C LYS A 101 -12.57 -15.28 -0.10
N LYS A 102 -11.70 -15.40 -1.10
CA LYS A 102 -10.30 -14.93 -1.01
C LYS A 102 -10.24 -13.44 -0.68
N THR A 103 -11.03 -12.63 -1.38
CA THR A 103 -11.11 -11.18 -1.16
C THR A 103 -11.58 -10.86 0.25
N VAL A 104 -12.66 -11.49 0.72
CA VAL A 104 -13.20 -11.30 2.07
C VAL A 104 -12.14 -11.65 3.11
N ALA A 105 -11.50 -12.82 2.99
CA ALA A 105 -10.45 -13.24 3.92
C ALA A 105 -9.27 -12.25 3.96
N MET A 106 -8.88 -11.68 2.82
CA MET A 106 -7.83 -10.65 2.78
C MET A 106 -8.23 -9.37 3.52
N HIS A 107 -9.47 -8.91 3.34
CA HIS A 107 -9.98 -7.72 4.02
C HIS A 107 -10.15 -7.97 5.52
N GLU A 108 -10.66 -9.14 5.90
CA GLU A 108 -10.79 -9.56 7.30
C GLU A 108 -9.44 -9.58 8.01
N VAL A 109 -8.44 -10.24 7.42
CA VAL A 109 -7.08 -10.30 7.99
C VAL A 109 -6.48 -8.89 8.14
N PHE A 110 -6.72 -8.00 7.18
CA PHE A 110 -6.30 -6.60 7.30
C PHE A 110 -6.94 -5.93 8.52
N LEU A 111 -8.27 -6.00 8.67
CA LEU A 111 -8.98 -5.39 9.79
C LEU A 111 -8.56 -6.00 11.14
N CYS A 112 -8.41 -7.32 11.22
CA CYS A 112 -7.91 -7.99 12.43
C CYS A 112 -6.52 -7.49 12.82
N ARG A 113 -5.62 -7.28 11.86
CA ARG A 113 -4.27 -6.75 12.14
C ARG A 113 -4.31 -5.31 12.64
N VAL A 114 -5.16 -4.46 12.04
CA VAL A 114 -5.35 -3.07 12.51
C VAL A 114 -5.93 -3.07 13.93
N ALA A 115 -6.93 -3.90 14.21
CA ALA A 115 -7.55 -4.02 15.52
C ALA A 115 -6.61 -4.60 16.61
N ALA A 116 -5.67 -5.47 16.23
CA ALA A 116 -4.66 -6.00 17.13
C ALA A 116 -3.55 -4.98 17.48
N HIS A 117 -3.37 -3.95 16.66
CA HIS A 117 -2.30 -2.98 16.82
C HIS A 117 -2.56 -2.01 17.99
N PRO A 118 -1.63 -1.81 18.95
CA PRO A 118 -1.88 -1.05 20.18
C PRO A 118 -2.26 0.43 19.96
N ILE A 119 -1.74 1.03 18.88
CA ILE A 119 -2.02 2.42 18.47
C ILE A 119 -3.19 2.50 17.47
N LEU A 120 -3.08 1.88 16.28
CA LEU A 120 -4.10 1.96 15.22
C LEU A 120 -5.50 1.53 15.64
N ARG A 121 -5.64 0.58 16.59
CA ARG A 121 -6.95 0.18 17.12
C ARG A 121 -7.71 1.31 17.82
N ARG A 122 -7.02 2.38 18.21
CA ARG A 122 -7.59 3.56 18.89
C ARG A 122 -7.85 4.71 17.92
N ASP A 123 -7.60 4.51 16.63
CA ASP A 123 -7.82 5.53 15.61
C ASP A 123 -9.31 5.82 15.45
N LEU A 124 -9.67 7.11 15.42
CA LEU A 124 -11.06 7.55 15.34
C LEU A 124 -11.71 7.10 14.02
N ASN A 125 -10.99 7.19 12.90
CA ASN A 125 -11.52 6.78 11.60
C ASN A 125 -11.71 5.27 11.53
N PHE A 126 -10.83 4.49 12.17
CA PHE A 126 -11.01 3.05 12.27
C PHE A 126 -12.24 2.67 13.11
N HIS A 127 -12.48 3.36 14.24
CA HIS A 127 -13.70 3.18 15.01
C HIS A 127 -14.96 3.52 14.20
N VAL A 128 -14.97 4.68 13.53
CA VAL A 128 -16.07 5.07 12.64
C VAL A 128 -16.26 4.04 11.53
N PHE A 129 -15.19 3.57 10.90
CA PHE A 129 -15.25 2.56 9.85
C PHE A 129 -15.92 1.25 10.30
N LEU A 130 -15.72 0.83 11.56
CA LEU A 130 -16.28 -0.40 12.11
C LEU A 130 -17.70 -0.22 12.67
N GLU A 131 -18.01 0.91 13.29
CA GLU A 131 -19.26 1.13 14.02
C GLU A 131 -20.34 1.85 13.18
N TYR A 132 -19.93 2.57 12.14
CA TYR A 132 -20.86 3.31 11.30
C TYR A 132 -21.70 2.36 10.44
N ASN A 133 -23.01 2.45 10.62
CA ASN A 133 -23.99 1.53 10.04
C ASN A 133 -24.61 2.02 8.73
N GLN A 134 -24.11 3.12 8.15
CA GLN A 134 -24.52 3.60 6.82
C GLN A 134 -23.36 3.46 5.83
N ASP A 135 -23.64 3.72 4.55
CA ASP A 135 -22.65 3.55 3.49
C ASP A 135 -21.51 4.59 3.59
N LEU A 136 -20.28 4.12 3.81
CA LEU A 136 -19.05 4.91 3.77
C LEU A 136 -18.49 4.92 2.34
N SER A 137 -19.24 5.46 1.38
CA SER A 137 -18.74 5.59 0.01
C SER A 137 -18.05 6.94 -0.20
N VAL A 138 -16.71 6.94 -0.17
CA VAL A 138 -15.87 8.01 -0.75
C VAL A 138 -15.84 7.89 -2.28
N ARG A 139 -17.02 7.81 -2.90
CA ARG A 139 -17.18 7.89 -4.35
C ARG A 139 -17.35 9.36 -4.71
N GLY A 140 -16.55 9.86 -5.65
CA GLY A 140 -16.76 11.20 -6.21
C GLY A 140 -18.17 11.30 -6.79
N LYS A 141 -19.06 12.05 -6.13
CA LYS A 141 -20.47 12.19 -6.53
C LYS A 141 -20.58 12.81 -7.91
N ASN A 142 -21.36 12.19 -8.79
CA ASN A 142 -21.67 12.71 -10.11
C ASN A 142 -22.46 14.02 -10.01
N LYS A 143 -22.37 14.90 -11.01
CA LYS A 143 -23.03 16.23 -11.01
C LYS A 143 -24.55 16.16 -10.77
N LYS A 144 -25.19 15.03 -11.13
CA LYS A 144 -26.62 14.75 -10.87
C LYS A 144 -26.91 14.36 -9.41
N GLU A 145 -26.04 13.56 -8.79
CA GLU A 145 -26.17 13.12 -7.39
C GLU A 145 -25.96 14.27 -6.41
N LYS A 146 -25.03 15.20 -6.74
CA LYS A 146 -24.85 16.43 -5.94
C LYS A 146 -26.14 17.25 -5.87
N LEU A 147 -26.86 17.38 -6.99
CA LEU A 147 -28.10 18.16 -7.04
C LEU A 147 -29.21 17.47 -6.25
N GLU A 148 -29.30 16.14 -6.31
CA GLU A 148 -30.26 15.37 -5.53
C GLU A 148 -30.03 15.51 -4.01
N ASP A 149 -28.76 15.50 -3.57
CA ASP A 149 -28.40 15.75 -2.18
C ASP A 149 -28.72 17.20 -1.73
N PHE A 150 -28.59 18.18 -2.62
CA PHE A 150 -29.03 19.56 -2.33
C PHE A 150 -30.53 19.66 -2.08
N PHE A 151 -31.36 18.89 -2.81
CA PHE A 151 -32.81 18.88 -2.60
C PHE A 151 -33.22 18.10 -1.34
N LYS A 152 -32.52 17.00 -1.01
CA LYS A 152 -32.78 16.21 0.22
C LYS A 152 -32.40 16.98 1.49
N ASN A 153 -31.37 17.81 1.45
CA ASN A 153 -30.93 18.62 2.60
C ASN A 153 -31.91 19.75 2.96
N MET A 154 -32.78 20.17 2.03
CA MET A 154 -33.77 21.22 2.31
C MET A 154 -35.00 20.71 3.07
N VAL A 155 -35.28 19.41 3.02
CA VAL A 155 -36.42 18.77 3.74
C VAL A 155 -36.05 18.30 5.15
N LYS A 156 -34.75 18.30 5.50
CA LYS A 156 -34.25 17.89 6.82
C LYS A 156 -33.55 19.01 7.59
N SER A 157 -33.98 20.26 7.39
CA SER A 157 -33.54 21.38 8.25
C SER A 157 -34.41 21.48 9.49
N ALA A 158 -34.31 20.47 10.37
CA ALA A 158 -34.71 20.56 11.76
C ALA A 158 -33.97 19.46 12.53
N ASP A 159 -32.95 19.91 13.25
CA ASP A 159 -32.16 19.21 14.25
C ASP A 159 -30.91 18.44 13.75
N GLY A 160 -29.76 18.82 14.31
CA GLY A 160 -28.48 18.11 14.15
C GLY A 160 -27.48 18.68 13.13
N VAL A 161 -26.85 19.79 13.48
CA VAL A 161 -25.45 20.17 13.20
C VAL A 161 -24.82 19.68 11.87
N ILE A 162 -24.78 20.64 10.95
CA ILE A 162 -23.89 20.85 9.79
C ILE A 162 -22.53 20.14 9.92
N VAL A 163 -22.32 19.06 9.16
CA VAL A 163 -20.99 18.57 8.76
C VAL A 163 -20.92 18.55 7.23
N SER A 164 -21.08 19.74 6.63
CA SER A 164 -20.92 19.94 5.20
C SER A 164 -19.76 20.91 4.97
N GLY A 165 -18.56 20.40 4.71
CA GLY A 165 -17.46 21.26 4.27
C GLY A 165 -16.03 20.75 4.37
N VAL A 166 -15.74 19.63 5.02
CA VAL A 166 -14.32 19.22 5.16
C VAL A 166 -13.90 18.41 3.94
N LYS A 167 -13.27 19.11 3.00
CA LYS A 167 -12.35 18.50 2.05
C LYS A 167 -11.13 18.11 2.89
N ASP A 168 -11.12 16.93 3.49
CA ASP A 168 -9.95 16.38 4.18
C ASP A 168 -8.86 16.03 3.14
N VAL A 169 -8.29 17.07 2.55
CA VAL A 169 -6.86 17.05 2.30
C VAL A 169 -6.30 17.34 3.68
N ASP A 170 -5.87 16.29 4.36
CA ASP A 170 -5.37 16.34 5.72
C ASP A 170 -4.25 17.40 5.81
N ASP A 171 -4.58 18.54 6.42
CA ASP A 171 -3.69 19.70 6.56
C ASP A 171 -2.37 19.31 7.25
N PHE A 172 -2.40 18.28 8.10
CA PHE A 172 -1.20 17.74 8.73
C PHE A 172 -0.31 17.03 7.70
N PHE A 173 -0.85 16.19 6.81
CA PHE A 173 -0.03 15.51 5.79
C PHE A 173 0.52 16.46 4.72
N GLU A 174 -0.21 17.50 4.30
CA GLU A 174 0.33 18.52 3.39
C GLU A 174 1.39 19.40 4.07
N HIS A 175 1.19 19.74 5.35
CA HIS A 175 2.21 20.45 6.14
C HIS A 175 3.47 19.61 6.30
N GLU A 176 3.33 18.34 6.71
CA GLU A 176 4.44 17.42 6.94
C GLU A 176 5.19 17.13 5.62
N ARG A 177 4.46 16.97 4.51
CA ARG A 177 5.04 16.83 3.17
C ARG A 177 5.83 18.08 2.77
N THR A 178 5.29 19.26 3.02
CA THR A 178 5.97 20.53 2.74
C THR A 178 7.23 20.66 3.58
N PHE A 179 7.14 20.37 4.88
CA PHE A 179 8.27 20.38 5.81
C PHE A 179 9.37 19.42 5.37
N LEU A 180 9.04 18.17 5.05
CA LEU A 180 10.00 17.17 4.60
C LEU A 180 10.70 17.56 3.30
N LEU A 181 9.97 18.14 2.33
CA LEU A 181 10.55 18.63 1.08
C LEU A 181 11.51 19.80 1.33
N GLU A 182 11.12 20.73 2.18
CA GLU A 182 11.95 21.90 2.49
C GLU A 182 13.19 21.52 3.31
N TYR A 183 13.04 20.59 4.26
CA TYR A 183 14.13 20.03 5.04
C TYR A 183 15.14 19.29 4.15
N HIS A 184 14.66 18.41 3.26
CA HIS A 184 15.51 17.72 2.29
C HIS A 184 16.29 18.70 1.41
N ASN A 185 15.63 19.75 0.90
CA ASN A 185 16.30 20.77 0.10
C ASN A 185 17.36 21.54 0.89
N ARG A 186 17.09 21.91 2.15
CA ARG A 186 18.09 22.55 3.02
C ARG A 186 19.30 21.65 3.27
N VAL A 187 19.08 20.37 3.56
CA VAL A 187 20.17 19.41 3.77
C VAL A 187 20.99 19.23 2.49
N LYS A 188 20.33 19.12 1.34
CA LYS A 188 20.98 19.01 0.02
C LYS A 188 21.84 20.24 -0.27
N ASP A 189 21.32 21.44 -0.04
CA ASP A 189 22.05 22.69 -0.29
C ASP A 189 23.23 22.88 0.67
N ALA A 190 23.04 22.56 1.95
CA ALA A 190 24.10 22.58 2.94
C ALA A 190 25.22 21.59 2.59
N SER A 191 24.87 20.37 2.17
CA SER A 191 25.83 19.37 1.69
C SER A 191 26.60 19.89 0.47
N ALA A 192 25.92 20.45 -0.52
CA ALA A 192 26.57 21.01 -1.71
C ALA A 192 27.47 22.21 -1.39
N LYS A 193 27.11 23.03 -0.40
CA LYS A 193 27.94 24.14 0.09
C LYS A 193 29.19 23.61 0.80
N SER A 194 29.06 22.58 1.64
CA SER A 194 30.18 21.92 2.30
C SER A 194 31.16 21.33 1.29
N ASP A 195 30.67 20.62 0.27
CA ASP A 195 31.54 20.04 -0.78
C ASP A 195 32.33 21.11 -1.53
N ARG A 196 31.72 22.26 -1.82
CA ARG A 196 32.42 23.40 -2.43
C ARG A 196 33.52 23.95 -1.51
N MET A 197 33.24 24.07 -0.22
CA MET A 197 34.22 24.53 0.76
C MET A 197 35.41 23.56 0.86
N THR A 198 35.16 22.25 0.92
CA THR A 198 36.22 21.22 0.92
C THR A 198 37.08 21.30 -0.33
N ARG A 199 36.47 21.47 -1.52
CA ARG A 199 37.21 21.65 -2.78
C ARG A 199 38.07 22.92 -2.77
N SER A 200 37.55 24.03 -2.26
CA SER A 200 38.30 25.28 -2.16
C SER A 200 39.48 25.16 -1.21
N HIS A 201 39.30 24.51 -0.05
CA HIS A 201 40.40 24.26 0.89
C HIS A 201 41.48 23.38 0.28
N LYS A 202 41.10 22.36 -0.48
CA LYS A 202 42.06 21.52 -1.21
C LYS A 202 42.86 22.35 -2.21
N SER A 203 42.20 23.18 -3.02
CA SER A 203 42.89 24.06 -3.97
C SER A 203 43.87 25.01 -3.29
N ALA A 204 43.47 25.62 -2.17
CA ALA A 204 44.35 26.51 -1.41
C ALA A 204 45.56 25.76 -0.83
N ALA A 205 45.36 24.54 -0.33
CA ALA A 205 46.47 23.69 0.14
C ALA A 205 47.43 23.33 -1.01
N ASP A 206 46.91 23.02 -2.18
CA ASP A 206 47.72 22.74 -3.38
C ASP A 206 48.55 23.97 -3.81
N ASP A 207 47.96 25.17 -3.74
CA ASP A 207 48.67 26.43 -3.99
C ASP A 207 49.78 26.69 -2.97
N TYR A 208 49.53 26.46 -1.68
CA TYR A 208 50.55 26.58 -0.64
C TYR A 208 51.70 25.58 -0.84
N ASN A 209 51.38 24.33 -1.16
CA ASN A 209 52.39 23.31 -1.46
C ASN A 209 53.24 23.70 -2.67
N ARG A 210 52.62 24.26 -3.70
CA ARG A 210 53.32 24.75 -4.89
C ARG A 210 54.25 25.91 -4.54
N ILE A 211 53.78 26.91 -3.80
CA ILE A 211 54.61 28.05 -3.35
C ILE A 211 55.78 27.55 -2.50
N GLY A 212 55.51 26.67 -1.53
CA GLY A 212 56.54 26.06 -0.68
C GLY A 212 57.60 25.33 -1.50
N SER A 213 57.18 24.58 -2.53
CA SER A 213 58.10 23.88 -3.44
C SER A 213 58.93 24.85 -4.28
N SER A 214 58.33 25.93 -4.79
CA SER A 214 59.05 26.96 -5.55
C SER A 214 60.05 27.74 -4.69
N LEU A 215 59.69 28.09 -3.45
CA LEU A 215 60.60 28.75 -2.51
C LEU A 215 61.74 27.82 -2.10
N TYR A 216 61.45 26.55 -1.86
CA TYR A 216 62.48 25.55 -1.60
C TYR A 216 63.48 25.46 -2.77
N ALA A 217 62.98 25.36 -4.00
CA ALA A 217 63.81 25.33 -5.20
C ALA A 217 64.70 26.58 -5.34
N LEU A 218 64.15 27.78 -5.08
CA LEU A 218 64.91 29.04 -5.07
C LEU A 218 65.95 29.09 -3.95
N GLY A 219 65.63 28.60 -2.76
CA GLY A 219 66.55 28.56 -1.62
C GLY A 219 67.66 27.52 -1.78
N THR A 220 67.43 26.49 -2.59
CA THR A 220 68.44 25.48 -2.97
C THR A 220 69.16 25.80 -4.27
N GLN A 221 68.77 26.87 -4.98
CA GLN A 221 69.60 27.43 -6.04
C GLN A 221 70.78 28.13 -5.40
N ASP A 222 71.89 27.39 -5.27
CA ASP A 222 73.16 27.95 -4.83
C ASP A 222 73.61 29.09 -5.75
N SER A 223 74.20 30.09 -5.09
CA SER A 223 74.91 31.27 -5.58
C SER A 223 76.06 30.92 -6.52
N THR A 224 75.74 30.42 -7.71
CA THR A 224 76.73 29.97 -8.71
C THR A 224 77.03 30.98 -9.81
N ASP A 225 76.35 32.15 -9.82
CA ASP A 225 76.56 33.21 -10.82
C ASP A 225 76.91 34.59 -10.21
N ILE A 226 77.51 34.62 -9.01
CA ILE A 226 78.10 35.85 -8.45
C ILE A 226 79.59 35.60 -8.24
N CYS A 227 80.35 35.57 -9.34
CA CYS A 227 81.79 35.78 -9.35
C CYS A 227 82.19 36.49 -10.65
#